data_AF-A0A7X3L5J4-F1
#
_entry.id   AF-A0A7X3L5J4-F1
#
_cell.length_a   1.000
_cell.length_b   1.000
_cell.length_c   1.000
_cell.angle_alpha   90.00
_cell.angle_beta   90.00
_cell.angle_gamma   90.00
#
_symmetry.space_group_name_H-M   'P 1'
#
loop_
_entity.id
_entity.type
_entity.pdbx_description
1 polymer ?
#
loop_
_entity_poly.entity_id
_entity_poly.type
_entity_poly.pdbx_seq_one_letter_code
_entity_poly.pdbx_strand_id
1 'polypeptide(L)'
;MRRLLLCCLPIVLAGCALWLPRHDPGQAWIELHGGEDQRLQALQVDGKALEDDRYFQVSPGRHALQVRLQFRVAPGNIGPNSQGRPRTCLLTLDYAEFAAGQRYLLRTGSHGFRPWAKLYDTRGQHLARAREGRCGEV
;
A
#
# COMPACT_ATOMS: atom_id res chain seq x y z
N MET A 1 35.08 -45.09 32.87
CA MET A 1 35.08 -43.70 32.34
C MET A 1 33.70 -43.38 31.79
N ARG A 2 33.21 -42.19 32.14
CA ARG A 2 31.82 -41.75 32.22
C ARG A 2 31.32 -41.31 30.83
N ARG A 3 30.42 -42.09 30.21
CA ARG A 3 29.76 -41.72 28.95
C ARG A 3 28.71 -40.65 29.25
N LEU A 4 29.04 -39.39 28.96
CA LEU A 4 28.13 -38.26 29.10
C LEU A 4 26.93 -38.43 28.16
N LEU A 5 25.73 -38.55 28.75
CA LEU A 5 24.46 -38.31 28.08
C LEU A 5 24.40 -36.83 27.66
N LEU A 6 24.50 -36.56 26.36
CA LEU A 6 24.12 -35.27 25.80
C LEU A 6 22.59 -35.28 25.58
N CYS A 7 21.87 -34.66 26.50
CA CYS A 7 20.47 -34.25 26.29
C CYS A 7 20.42 -33.17 25.20
N CYS A 8 20.00 -33.53 23.99
CA CYS A 8 19.56 -32.56 23.00
C CYS A 8 18.16 -32.05 23.38
N LEU A 9 18.11 -30.85 23.97
CA LEU A 9 16.90 -30.09 24.20
C LEU A 9 16.47 -29.45 22.86
N PRO A 10 15.29 -29.74 22.28
CA PRO A 10 14.82 -29.01 21.11
C PRO A 10 14.30 -27.64 21.56
N ILE A 11 14.98 -26.58 21.10
CA ILE A 11 14.52 -25.20 21.23
C ILE A 11 13.29 -25.05 20.33
N VAL A 12 12.11 -24.98 20.93
CA VAL A 12 10.86 -24.66 20.24
C VAL A 12 10.86 -23.17 19.93
N LEU A 13 11.33 -22.78 18.75
CA LEU A 13 11.09 -21.45 18.18
C LEU A 13 9.62 -21.36 17.76
N ALA A 14 8.74 -21.05 18.70
CA ALA A 14 7.39 -20.56 18.38
C ALA A 14 7.54 -19.17 17.74
N GLY A 15 7.71 -19.16 16.42
CA GLY A 15 7.92 -17.96 15.62
C GLY A 15 6.75 -16.97 15.73
N CYS A 16 7.10 -15.68 15.69
CA CYS A 16 6.18 -14.55 15.64
C CYS A 16 5.30 -14.59 14.37
N ALA A 17 4.21 -15.38 14.38
CA ALA A 17 3.22 -15.40 13.30
C ALA A 17 1.83 -14.91 13.76
N LEU A 18 1.71 -14.37 14.98
CA LEU A 18 0.40 -14.19 15.62
C LEU A 18 -0.40 -12.95 15.17
N TRP A 19 0.12 -12.13 14.25
CA TRP A 19 -0.54 -10.85 13.92
C TRP A 19 -0.42 -10.40 12.46
N LEU A 20 -0.42 -11.35 11.52
CA LEU A 20 -0.80 -11.00 10.15
C LEU A 20 -2.35 -10.99 10.06
N PRO A 21 -2.98 -9.92 9.52
CA PRO A 21 -4.42 -9.92 9.32
C PRO A 21 -4.80 -11.15 8.49
N ARG A 22 -5.82 -11.89 8.95
CA ARG A 22 -6.33 -13.05 8.21
C ARG A 22 -6.83 -12.58 6.84
N HIS A 23 -6.09 -12.90 5.79
CA HIS A 23 -6.53 -12.67 4.43
C HIS A 23 -7.78 -13.54 4.17
N ASP A 24 -8.88 -12.92 3.73
CA ASP A 24 -10.07 -13.61 3.26
C ASP A 24 -9.79 -14.12 1.83
N PRO A 25 -9.76 -15.44 1.59
CA PRO A 25 -9.51 -15.99 0.26
C PRO A 25 -10.61 -15.65 -0.75
N GLY A 26 -11.80 -15.23 -0.29
CA GLY A 26 -12.89 -14.77 -1.15
C GLY A 26 -12.70 -13.38 -1.73
N GLN A 27 -11.67 -12.64 -1.30
CA GLN A 27 -11.44 -11.26 -1.69
C GLN A 27 -10.09 -11.05 -2.39
N ALA A 28 -10.03 -10.00 -3.19
CA ALA A 28 -8.78 -9.46 -3.72
C ALA A 28 -8.10 -8.63 -2.63
N TRP A 29 -6.78 -8.76 -2.53
CA TRP A 29 -5.97 -8.00 -1.58
C TRP A 29 -5.08 -7.01 -2.31
N ILE A 30 -5.13 -5.74 -1.94
CA ILE A 30 -4.31 -4.69 -2.53
C ILE A 30 -3.39 -4.11 -1.45
N GLU A 31 -2.10 -4.37 -1.61
CA GLU A 31 -1.07 -3.84 -0.72
C GLU A 31 -0.69 -2.43 -1.12
N LEU A 32 -0.49 -1.58 -0.11
CA LEU A 32 -0.04 -0.21 -0.30
C LEU A 32 1.48 -0.14 -0.21
N HIS A 33 2.11 0.35 -1.27
CA HIS A 33 3.56 0.52 -1.34
C HIS A 33 3.91 1.97 -1.65
N GLY A 34 4.08 2.75 -0.59
CA GLY A 34 4.58 4.12 -0.66
C GLY A 34 6.05 4.16 -1.09
N GLY A 35 6.45 5.21 -1.81
CA GLY A 35 7.86 5.51 -2.04
C GLY A 35 8.56 5.99 -0.76
N GLU A 36 9.89 6.17 -0.83
CA GLU A 36 10.66 6.78 0.25
C GLU A 36 10.13 8.18 0.60
N ASP A 37 10.07 8.51 1.89
CA ASP A 37 9.48 9.75 2.42
C ASP A 37 8.02 10.01 2.01
N GLN A 38 7.27 8.96 1.67
CA GLN A 38 5.84 9.03 1.38
C GLN A 38 5.02 8.34 2.46
N ARG A 39 3.86 8.92 2.78
CA ARG A 39 2.83 8.27 3.58
C ARG A 39 1.64 7.98 2.68
N LEU A 40 1.27 6.71 2.59
CA LEU A 40 0.18 6.21 1.77
C LEU A 40 -0.86 5.54 2.66
N GLN A 41 -2.13 5.91 2.50
CA GLN A 41 -3.25 5.40 3.31
C GLN A 41 -4.43 5.07 2.41
N ALA A 42 -5.08 3.93 2.64
CA ALA A 42 -6.38 3.60 2.09
C ALA A 42 -7.46 4.44 2.79
N LEU A 43 -8.40 4.98 2.02
CA LEU A 43 -9.50 5.79 2.55
C LEU A 43 -10.86 5.18 2.27
N GLN A 44 -11.14 4.85 1.01
CA GLN A 44 -12.48 4.44 0.58
C GLN A 44 -12.45 3.35 -0.48
N VAL A 45 -13.46 2.48 -0.44
CA VAL A 45 -13.84 1.57 -1.53
C VAL A 45 -15.24 1.95 -1.98
N ASP A 46 -15.41 2.25 -3.26
CA ASP A 46 -16.70 2.62 -3.86
C ASP A 46 -17.44 3.73 -3.09
N GLY A 47 -16.67 4.71 -2.60
CA GLY A 47 -17.19 5.85 -1.84
C GLY A 47 -17.48 5.57 -0.36
N LYS A 48 -17.26 4.34 0.13
CA LYS A 48 -17.44 3.96 1.54
C LYS A 48 -16.11 4.00 2.27
N ALA A 49 -16.07 4.67 3.43
CA ALA A 49 -14.87 4.77 4.26
C ALA A 49 -14.43 3.38 4.78
N LEU A 50 -13.12 3.20 4.87
CA LEU A 50 -12.50 2.02 5.46
C LEU A 50 -12.18 2.25 6.94
N GLU A 51 -12.22 1.17 7.72
CA GLU A 51 -11.77 1.15 9.10
C GLU A 51 -10.25 0.94 9.21
N ASP A 52 -9.68 0.09 8.33
CA ASP A 52 -8.23 -0.16 8.24
C ASP A 52 -7.65 0.58 7.03
N ASP A 53 -6.67 1.45 7.27
CA ASP A 53 -6.04 2.30 6.26
C ASP A 53 -4.78 1.70 5.64
N ARG A 54 -4.39 0.48 6.02
CA ARG A 54 -3.11 -0.13 5.64
C ARG A 54 -3.16 -0.91 4.32
N TYR A 55 -4.35 -1.32 3.89
CA TYR A 55 -4.57 -2.13 2.68
C TYR A 55 -6.00 -1.96 2.17
N PHE A 56 -6.28 -2.47 0.97
CA PHE A 56 -7.66 -2.72 0.54
C PHE A 56 -7.95 -4.22 0.52
N GLN A 57 -9.19 -4.54 0.84
CA GLN A 57 -9.75 -5.85 0.63
C GLN A 57 -11.11 -5.65 -0.04
N VAL A 58 -11.27 -6.21 -1.25
CA VAL A 58 -12.46 -6.00 -2.06
C VAL A 58 -12.95 -7.31 -2.67
N SER A 59 -14.26 -7.41 -2.90
CA SER A 59 -14.83 -8.52 -3.64
C SER A 59 -14.27 -8.61 -5.07
N PRO A 60 -14.41 -9.77 -5.74
CA PRO A 60 -14.09 -9.87 -7.15
C PRO A 60 -14.95 -8.92 -7.99
N GLY A 61 -14.34 -8.30 -8.99
CA GLY A 61 -14.99 -7.41 -9.94
C GLY A 61 -14.48 -5.97 -9.90
N ARG A 62 -15.39 -5.04 -10.21
CA ARG A 62 -15.08 -3.62 -10.39
C ARG A 62 -15.16 -2.86 -9.09
N HIS A 63 -14.09 -2.16 -8.76
CA HIS A 63 -14.03 -1.28 -7.59
C HIS A 63 -13.27 0.01 -7.88
N ALA A 64 -13.66 1.08 -7.18
CA ALA A 64 -12.95 2.34 -7.10
C ALA A 64 -12.25 2.43 -5.74
N LEU A 65 -10.92 2.49 -5.74
CA LEU A 65 -10.09 2.58 -4.53
C LEU A 65 -9.56 4.01 -4.37
N GLN A 66 -9.87 4.67 -3.27
CA GLN A 66 -9.33 5.99 -2.97
C GLN A 66 -8.23 5.90 -1.92
N VAL A 67 -7.08 6.51 -2.20
CA VAL A 67 -5.96 6.65 -1.29
C VAL A 67 -5.62 8.11 -1.00
N ARG A 68 -5.06 8.36 0.18
CA ARG A 68 -4.35 9.59 0.52
C ARG A 68 -2.85 9.35 0.37
N LEU A 69 -2.21 10.18 -0.44
CA LEU A 69 -0.75 10.20 -0.59
C LEU A 69 -0.21 11.53 -0.07
N GLN A 70 0.61 11.46 0.96
CA GLN A 70 1.43 12.58 1.42
C GLN A 70 2.88 12.35 0.97
N PHE A 71 3.49 13.38 0.38
CA PHE A 71 4.86 13.34 -0.13
C PHE A 71 5.53 14.70 0.03
N ARG A 72 6.87 14.74 -0.04
CA ARG A 72 7.63 15.99 0.00
C ARG A 72 7.96 16.48 -1.42
N VAL A 73 7.59 17.73 -1.73
CA VAL A 73 8.01 18.41 -2.95
C VAL A 73 9.43 18.92 -2.73
N ALA A 74 10.36 18.52 -3.59
CA ALA A 74 11.76 18.94 -3.47
C ALA A 74 11.94 20.46 -3.75
N PRO A 75 12.89 21.14 -3.09
CA PRO A 75 13.20 22.56 -3.29
C PRO A 75 13.27 23.02 -4.75
N GLY A 76 13.97 22.25 -5.60
CA GLY A 76 14.17 22.58 -7.01
C GLY A 76 12.90 22.57 -7.86
N ASN A 77 11.82 21.95 -7.38
CA ASN A 77 10.51 21.99 -8.04
C ASN A 77 9.68 23.23 -7.63
N ILE A 78 10.11 23.97 -6.60
CA ILE A 78 9.39 25.13 -6.04
C ILE A 78 10.01 26.43 -6.56
N GLY A 79 11.33 26.56 -6.49
CA GLY A 79 12.06 27.72 -6.98
C GLY A 79 13.40 27.94 -6.25
N PRO A 80 14.19 28.94 -6.69
CA PRO A 80 15.44 29.31 -6.04
C PRO A 80 15.23 29.62 -4.55
N ASN A 81 16.18 29.20 -3.70
CA ASN A 81 16.18 29.44 -2.25
C ASN A 81 14.93 28.92 -1.49
N SER A 82 14.14 28.04 -2.11
CA SER A 82 12.96 27.45 -1.48
C SER A 82 13.32 26.27 -0.58
N GLN A 83 12.52 26.04 0.46
CA GLN A 83 12.59 24.80 1.24
C GLN A 83 11.57 23.80 0.68
N GLY A 84 11.89 22.51 0.76
CA GLY A 84 10.95 21.45 0.36
C GLY A 84 9.74 21.45 1.28
N ARG A 85 8.56 21.17 0.74
CA ARG A 85 7.30 21.27 1.49
C ARG A 85 6.47 20.00 1.35
N PRO A 86 5.72 19.60 2.38
CA PRO A 86 4.78 18.49 2.27
C PRO A 86 3.62 18.87 1.33
N ARG A 87 3.12 17.88 0.61
CA ARG A 87 1.90 17.95 -0.19
C ARG A 87 1.11 16.69 0.03
N THR A 88 -0.19 16.85 0.27
CA THR A 88 -1.13 15.73 0.43
C THR A 88 -2.13 15.77 -0.71
N CYS A 89 -2.38 14.62 -1.32
CA CYS A 89 -3.30 14.47 -2.44
C CYS A 89 -4.17 13.23 -2.27
N LEU A 90 -5.40 13.32 -2.75
CA LEU A 90 -6.27 12.17 -2.94
C LEU A 90 -6.06 11.60 -4.35
N LEU A 91 -6.00 10.27 -4.46
CA LEU A 91 -5.91 9.56 -5.74
C LEU A 91 -7.00 8.50 -5.77
N THR A 92 -7.66 8.34 -6.92
CA THR A 92 -8.69 7.29 -7.11
C THR A 92 -8.30 6.36 -8.24
N LEU A 93 -8.19 5.07 -7.94
CA LEU A 93 -7.94 4.00 -8.88
C LEU A 93 -9.24 3.28 -9.21
N ASP A 94 -9.61 3.24 -10.48
CA ASP A 94 -10.71 2.41 -10.98
C ASP A 94 -10.12 1.17 -11.65
N TYR A 95 -10.53 -0.02 -11.23
CA TYR A 95 -10.11 -1.28 -11.86
C TYR A 95 -11.26 -2.28 -11.86
N ALA A 96 -11.43 -3.00 -12.97
CA ALA A 96 -12.62 -3.81 -13.24
C ALA A 96 -12.47 -5.30 -12.91
N GLU A 97 -11.22 -5.75 -12.74
CA GLU A 97 -10.86 -7.18 -12.81
C GLU A 97 -10.12 -7.62 -11.53
N PHE A 98 -10.56 -7.13 -10.37
CA PHE A 98 -10.13 -7.72 -9.10
C PHE A 98 -10.63 -9.15 -9.00
N ALA A 99 -9.79 -10.08 -8.56
CA ALA A 99 -10.12 -11.50 -8.47
C ALA A 99 -9.88 -12.06 -7.06
N ALA A 100 -10.73 -12.99 -6.65
CA ALA A 100 -10.64 -13.65 -5.35
C ALA A 100 -9.28 -14.33 -5.18
N GLY A 101 -8.68 -14.17 -3.99
CA GLY A 101 -7.39 -14.75 -3.64
C GLY A 101 -6.19 -14.14 -4.37
N GLN A 102 -6.40 -13.18 -5.28
CA GLN A 102 -5.32 -12.48 -5.95
C GLN A 102 -4.76 -11.35 -5.10
N ARG A 103 -3.48 -11.08 -5.32
CA ARG A 103 -2.73 -10.02 -4.67
C ARG A 103 -2.32 -8.99 -5.70
N TYR A 104 -2.49 -7.73 -5.34
CA TYR A 104 -2.12 -6.60 -6.16
C TYR A 104 -1.26 -5.65 -5.34
N LEU A 105 -0.42 -4.89 -6.04
CA LEU A 105 0.46 -3.90 -5.42
C LEU A 105 0.11 -2.51 -5.96
N LEU A 106 -0.33 -1.62 -5.07
CA LEU A 106 -0.53 -0.21 -5.39
C LEU A 106 0.74 0.57 -5.05
N ARG A 107 1.51 0.95 -6.07
CA ARG A 107 2.73 1.75 -5.89
C ARG A 107 2.45 3.22 -6.11
N THR A 108 3.12 4.08 -5.34
CA THR A 108 3.00 5.52 -5.49
C THR A 108 4.31 6.21 -5.76
N GLY A 109 4.21 7.44 -6.24
CA GLY A 109 5.34 8.33 -6.42
C GLY A 109 4.88 9.76 -6.68
N SER A 110 5.85 10.64 -6.90
CA SER A 110 5.58 12.02 -7.32
C SER A 110 6.66 12.52 -8.26
N HIS A 111 6.30 13.47 -9.11
CA HIS A 111 7.23 14.26 -9.90
C HIS A 111 6.88 15.74 -9.72
N GLY A 112 7.75 16.48 -9.04
CA GLY A 112 7.44 17.83 -8.56
C GLY A 112 6.17 17.84 -7.72
N PHE A 113 5.15 18.58 -8.17
CA PHE A 113 3.86 18.68 -7.49
C PHE A 113 2.84 17.59 -7.89
N ARG A 114 3.17 16.75 -8.87
CA ARG A 114 2.23 15.79 -9.45
C ARG A 114 2.38 14.42 -8.78
N PRO A 115 1.38 13.96 -8.02
CA PRO A 115 1.37 12.61 -7.49
C PRO A 115 1.03 11.58 -8.59
N TRP A 116 1.34 10.32 -8.35
CA TRP A 116 0.79 9.21 -9.12
C TRP A 116 0.64 7.97 -8.25
N ALA A 117 -0.35 7.13 -8.58
CA ALA A 117 -0.47 5.77 -8.07
C ALA A 117 -0.76 4.81 -9.24
N LYS A 118 -0.20 3.61 -9.17
CA LYS A 118 -0.32 2.58 -10.22
C LYS A 118 -0.52 1.22 -9.58
N LEU A 119 -1.43 0.43 -10.14
CA LEU A 119 -1.73 -0.93 -9.73
C LEU A 119 -0.90 -1.92 -10.54
N TYR A 120 -0.37 -2.92 -9.86
CA TYR A 120 0.38 -4.01 -10.45
C TYR A 120 -0.14 -5.38 -10.00
N ASP A 121 -0.03 -6.39 -10.85
CA ASP A 121 -0.19 -7.79 -10.44
C ASP A 121 1.08 -8.33 -9.73
N THR A 122 1.03 -9.58 -9.28
CA THR A 122 2.16 -10.27 -8.64
C THR A 122 3.35 -10.50 -9.56
N ARG A 123 3.17 -10.41 -10.88
CA ARG A 123 4.24 -10.53 -11.88
C ARG A 123 4.85 -9.16 -12.22
N GLY A 124 4.38 -8.09 -11.59
CA GLY A 124 4.83 -6.72 -11.86
C GLY A 124 4.23 -6.11 -13.13
N GLN A 125 3.18 -6.71 -13.71
CA GLN A 125 2.46 -6.14 -14.83
C GLN A 125 1.63 -4.94 -14.36
N HIS A 126 1.79 -3.79 -15.03
CA HIS A 126 0.95 -2.62 -14.77
C HIS A 126 -0.47 -2.85 -15.30
N LEU A 127 -1.46 -2.70 -14.41
CA LEU A 127 -2.87 -2.96 -14.70
C LEU A 127 -3.68 -1.68 -14.87
N ALA A 128 -3.46 -0.69 -14.02
CA ALA A 128 -4.24 0.54 -14.00
C ALA A 128 -3.47 1.68 -13.33
N ARG A 129 -3.85 2.92 -13.66
CA ARG A 129 -3.31 4.14 -13.07
C ARG A 129 -4.41 4.94 -12.39
N ALA A 130 -4.14 5.43 -11.19
CA ALA A 130 -5.07 6.27 -10.46
C ALA A 130 -5.14 7.68 -11.05
N ARG A 131 -6.32 8.29 -10.96
CA ARG A 131 -6.59 9.69 -11.30
C ARG A 131 -6.28 10.59 -10.12
N GLU A 132 -5.67 11.75 -10.38
CA GLU A 132 -5.42 12.77 -9.37
C GLU A 132 -6.74 13.46 -8.99
N GLY A 133 -7.04 13.47 -7.69
CA GLY A 133 -8.14 14.22 -7.10
C GLY A 133 -7.67 15.54 -6.50
N ARG A 134 -8.28 15.94 -5.39
CA ARG A 134 -7.91 17.16 -4.67
C ARG A 134 -6.55 17.01 -3.98
N CYS A 135 -5.75 18.07 -4.03
CA CYS A 135 -4.51 18.21 -3.26
C CYS A 135 -4.58 19.44 -2.35
N GLY A 136 -3.93 19.38 -1.19
CA GLY A 136 -3.93 20.44 -0.18
C GLY A 136 -4.44 19.92 1.16
N GLU A 137 -5.32 20.68 1.81
CA GLU A 137 -6.02 20.28 3.03
C GLU A 137 -7.14 19.27 2.66
N VAL A 138 -6.88 17.98 2.91
CA VAL A 138 -7.73 16.85 2.51
C VAL A 138 -7.74 15.72 3.53
#